data_AF-A0A6G1M9B2-F1
#
_entry.id   AF-A0A6G1M9B2-F1
#
_cell.length_a   1.000
_cell.length_b   1.000
_cell.length_c   1.000
_cell.angle_alpha   90.00
_cell.angle_beta   90.00
_cell.angle_gamma   90.00
#
_symmetry.space_group_name_H-M   'P 1'
#
loop_
_entity.id
_entity.type
_entity.pdbx_description
1 polymer ?
#
loop_
_entity_poly.entity_id
_entity_poly.type
_entity_poly.pdbx_seq_one_letter_code
_entity_poly.pdbx_strand_id
1 'polypeptide(L)'
;MNNDVIDPLALLYNTSFNLHKVTPLTIPGSLSLQANLKSHSSRLTNLLRGDVLRGVRVASETVEDSTSRTGNLRRVEFSTIAISGVNGGLRSVAIVFLYEKITYSAFLVQNSNQDASQQVDQPARRISTRKASNRGEQSNSYPLLLTRLPASLQSRFIEYLAENFDCHISSLRIPDRFIMDSIESHVDIFTPTDKPDEDVQPARNLQIWLEPPFLSKSGDDVGFNKQGKLQTLKTIQMTFSRADLPGMMYKGNELKNKQAGEEVANRGPFELAFSLYAYHHMGILVEKMRVSKAACGEFVIGTAADGSGRCKILTGPIENPAAGDQPAPEGRKHWSGIISALVHLAC
;
A
#
# COMPACT_ATOMS: atom_id res chain seq x y z
N MET A 1 22.75 7.66 28.62
CA MET A 1 21.39 7.81 28.06
C MET A 1 21.42 7.20 26.69
N ASN A 2 20.91 5.96 26.53
CA ASN A 2 20.84 5.34 25.22
C ASN A 2 19.85 6.14 24.38
N ASN A 3 20.35 6.87 23.38
CA ASN A 3 19.50 7.28 22.28
C ASN A 3 19.12 5.99 21.56
N ASP A 4 17.93 5.47 21.84
CA ASP A 4 17.33 4.41 21.03
C ASP A 4 17.13 4.98 19.62
N VAL A 5 18.15 4.85 18.78
CA VAL A 5 18.10 5.27 17.38
C VAL A 5 17.19 4.27 16.69
N ILE A 6 15.95 4.67 16.45
CA ILE A 6 14.99 3.89 15.68
C ILE A 6 15.26 4.15 14.22
N ASP A 7 15.55 3.10 13.45
CA ASP A 7 15.53 3.17 11.99
C ASP A 7 14.06 3.24 11.51
N PRO A 8 13.58 4.38 10.99
CA PRO A 8 12.19 4.51 10.57
C PRO A 8 11.86 3.62 9.36
N LEU A 9 12.86 3.31 8.52
CA LEU A 9 12.65 2.46 7.36
C LEU A 9 12.38 1.00 7.77
N ALA A 10 13.08 0.50 8.79
CA ALA A 10 12.81 -0.82 9.36
C ALA A 10 11.36 -0.99 9.86
N LEU A 11 10.72 0.10 10.31
CA LEU A 11 9.32 0.07 10.79
C LEU A 11 8.29 -0.13 9.67
N LEU A 12 8.67 0.10 8.40
CA LEU A 12 7.81 -0.11 7.22
C LEU A 12 7.61 -1.59 6.89
N TYR A 13 8.54 -2.45 7.31
CA TYR A 13 8.55 -3.86 6.92
C TYR A 13 7.98 -4.77 8.00
N ASN A 14 7.41 -5.89 7.56
CA ASN A 14 6.78 -6.92 8.39
C ASN A 14 5.66 -6.39 9.30
N THR A 15 5.11 -5.22 8.98
CA THR A 15 4.06 -4.54 9.73
C THR A 15 2.87 -4.26 8.82
N SER A 16 1.66 -4.35 9.38
CA SER A 16 0.44 -4.06 8.63
C SER A 16 0.03 -2.60 8.82
N PHE A 17 -0.31 -1.94 7.72
CA PHE A 17 -0.73 -0.55 7.65
C PHE A 17 -2.16 -0.43 7.13
N ASN A 18 -2.89 0.55 7.68
CA ASN A 18 -4.09 1.09 7.04
C ASN A 18 -3.67 2.12 5.99
N LEU A 19 -4.35 2.12 4.85
CA LEU A 19 -4.04 2.98 3.71
C LEU A 19 -5.01 4.14 3.60
N HIS A 20 -4.50 5.34 3.33
CA HIS A 20 -5.29 6.54 3.16
C HIS A 20 -4.84 7.31 1.92
N LYS A 21 -5.82 7.89 1.22
CA LYS A 21 -5.60 8.92 0.21
C LYS A 21 -5.56 10.29 0.89
N VAL A 22 -4.65 11.14 0.45
CA VAL A 22 -4.47 12.51 0.93
C VAL A 22 -4.67 13.48 -0.23
N THR A 23 -5.53 14.50 -0.09
CA THR A 23 -5.88 15.43 -1.18
C THR A 23 -6.21 16.84 -0.67
N PRO A 24 -5.60 17.91 -1.20
CA PRO A 24 -4.27 18.01 -1.81
C PRO A 24 -3.23 18.33 -0.73
N LEU A 25 -2.24 17.45 -0.50
CA LEU A 25 -1.06 17.83 0.30
C LEU A 25 0.01 18.43 -0.62
N THR A 26 -0.34 19.51 -1.33
CA THR A 26 0.59 20.29 -2.15
C THR A 26 1.10 21.45 -1.31
N ILE A 27 2.20 21.23 -0.59
CA ILE A 27 2.71 22.23 0.37
C ILE A 27 3.71 23.14 -0.36
N PRO A 28 3.43 24.46 -0.48
CA PRO A 28 4.43 25.43 -0.90
C PRO A 28 5.51 25.54 0.18
N GLY A 29 6.76 25.23 -0.16
CA GLY A 29 7.86 25.09 0.80
C GLY A 29 7.91 23.67 1.39
N SER A 30 8.95 22.92 1.05
CA SER A 30 8.97 21.48 1.23
C SER A 30 8.74 21.01 2.68
N LEU A 31 7.73 20.15 2.90
CA LEU A 31 7.55 19.35 4.12
C LEU A 31 8.85 18.63 4.50
N SER A 32 9.68 18.28 3.51
CA SER A 32 10.96 17.61 3.70
C SER A 32 12.08 18.49 4.27
N LEU A 33 11.88 19.80 4.43
CA LEU A 33 12.86 20.68 5.07
C LEU A 33 13.00 20.31 6.56
N GLN A 34 14.24 20.07 6.99
CA GLN A 34 14.52 19.59 8.35
C GLN A 34 13.98 20.52 9.46
N ALA A 35 13.99 21.84 9.23
CA ALA A 35 13.43 22.80 10.17
C ALA A 35 11.90 22.64 10.33
N ASN A 36 11.18 22.39 9.24
CA ASN A 36 9.74 22.15 9.25
C ASN A 36 9.42 20.84 9.96
N LEU A 37 10.18 19.76 9.68
CA LEU A 37 10.01 18.47 10.34
C LEU A 37 10.18 18.56 11.87
N LYS A 38 11.21 19.28 12.35
CA LYS A 38 11.42 19.51 13.79
C LYS A 38 10.29 20.34 14.43
N SER A 39 9.79 21.35 13.72
CA SER A 39 8.64 22.16 14.14
C SER A 39 7.38 21.29 14.29
N HIS A 40 7.04 20.48 13.28
CA HIS A 40 5.89 19.58 13.34
C HIS A 40 6.04 18.48 14.39
N SER A 41 7.25 17.95 14.59
CA SER A 41 7.57 16.99 15.66
C SER A 41 7.22 17.58 17.04
N SER A 42 7.65 18.81 17.30
CA SER A 42 7.40 19.51 18.57
C SER A 42 5.92 19.87 18.76
N ARG A 43 5.27 20.40 17.72
CA ARG A 43 3.85 20.78 17.73
C ARG A 43 2.95 19.57 18.01
N LEU A 44 3.14 18.48 17.27
CA LEU A 44 2.33 17.27 17.45
C LEU A 44 2.60 16.61 18.81
N THR A 45 3.85 16.61 19.28
CA THR A 45 4.17 16.12 20.64
C THR A 45 3.44 16.94 21.71
N ASN A 46 3.47 18.27 21.62
CA ASN A 46 2.79 19.14 22.57
C ASN A 46 1.27 19.02 22.50
N LEU A 47 0.71 18.86 21.29
CA LEU A 47 -0.72 18.63 21.08
C LEU A 47 -1.17 17.35 21.78
N LEU A 48 -0.51 16.23 21.49
CA LEU A 48 -0.87 14.93 22.06
C LEU A 48 -0.66 14.87 23.57
N ARG A 49 0.38 15.54 24.11
CA ARG A 49 0.55 15.69 25.57
C ARG A 49 -0.53 16.58 26.19
N GLY A 50 -0.90 17.68 25.51
CA GLY A 50 -1.94 18.60 25.95
C GLY A 50 -3.33 17.96 25.99
N ASP A 51 -3.64 17.08 25.04
CA ASP A 51 -4.89 16.32 25.02
C ASP A 51 -4.97 15.35 26.21
N VAL A 52 -3.86 14.71 26.58
CA VAL A 52 -3.76 13.89 27.80
C VAL A 52 -3.99 14.73 29.08
N LEU A 53 -3.48 15.96 29.13
CA LEU A 53 -3.62 16.87 30.27
C LEU A 53 -5.03 17.48 30.40
N ARG A 54 -5.74 17.67 29.28
CA ARG A 54 -7.11 18.23 29.26
C ARG A 54 -8.19 17.22 29.61
N GLY A 55 -7.83 16.00 30.00
CA GLY A 55 -8.80 14.96 30.35
C GLY A 55 -9.52 14.36 29.15
N VAL A 56 -9.17 14.74 27.91
CA VAL A 56 -9.50 14.01 26.69
C VAL A 56 -8.58 12.78 26.66
N ARG A 57 -8.80 11.89 27.62
CA ARG A 57 -8.25 10.55 27.56
C ARG A 57 -8.84 9.95 26.31
N VAL A 58 -7.97 9.72 25.36
CA VAL A 58 -8.18 8.93 24.15
C VAL A 58 -8.57 7.50 24.58
N ALA A 59 -9.78 7.36 25.11
CA ALA A 59 -10.40 6.14 25.58
C ALA A 59 -11.73 6.08 24.81
N SER A 60 -11.69 5.44 23.64
CA SER A 60 -12.91 4.85 23.10
C SER A 60 -13.32 3.75 24.09
N GLU A 61 -14.58 3.71 24.50
CA GLU A 61 -15.11 2.92 25.62
C GLU A 61 -14.94 1.40 25.50
N THR A 62 -14.29 0.90 24.45
CA THR A 62 -13.90 -0.52 24.30
C THR A 62 -12.41 -0.79 24.65
N VAL A 63 -11.70 0.21 25.18
CA VAL A 63 -10.23 0.27 25.14
C VAL A 63 -9.56 0.60 26.50
N GLU A 64 -10.18 0.23 27.64
CA GLU A 64 -9.50 0.36 28.95
C GLU A 64 -8.15 -0.39 29.00
N ASP A 65 -8.00 -1.42 28.15
CA ASP A 65 -6.84 -2.30 28.08
C ASP A 65 -5.67 -1.77 27.25
N SER A 66 -5.83 -0.77 26.37
CA SER A 66 -4.71 -0.33 25.51
C SER A 66 -3.88 0.82 26.09
N THR A 67 -4.48 1.64 26.95
CA THR A 67 -3.82 2.82 27.53
C THR A 67 -2.81 2.42 28.61
N SER A 68 -3.15 1.42 29.44
CA SER A 68 -2.23 0.81 30.42
C SER A 68 -1.03 0.11 29.74
N ARG A 69 -1.24 -0.44 28.54
CA ARG A 69 -0.24 -1.14 27.73
C ARG A 69 0.68 -0.23 26.92
N THR A 70 0.25 0.99 26.59
CA THR A 70 1.01 1.93 25.73
C THR A 70 2.03 2.76 26.53
N GLY A 71 1.71 3.15 27.77
CA GLY A 71 2.53 4.06 28.58
C GLY A 71 2.48 5.52 28.08
N ASN A 72 3.30 6.40 28.65
CA ASN A 72 3.28 7.83 28.30
C ASN A 72 3.94 8.11 26.94
N LEU A 73 3.48 9.16 26.25
CA LEU A 73 4.11 9.66 25.03
C LEU A 73 5.46 10.32 25.37
N ARG A 74 6.55 9.73 24.87
CA ARG A 74 7.89 10.30 25.01
C ARG A 74 8.10 11.42 24.01
N ARG A 75 7.92 11.17 22.71
CA ARG A 75 8.05 12.18 21.65
C ARG A 75 7.48 11.67 20.32
N VAL A 76 7.24 12.60 19.41
CA VAL A 76 6.95 12.32 17.99
C VAL A 76 8.10 12.83 17.14
N GLU A 77 8.51 12.05 16.15
CA GLU A 77 9.61 12.39 15.24
C GLU A 77 9.15 12.35 13.78
N PHE A 78 9.44 13.42 13.05
CA PHE A 78 9.29 13.49 11.62
C PHE A 78 10.67 13.40 10.97
N SER A 79 10.84 12.48 10.03
CA SER A 79 12.11 12.27 9.32
C SER A 79 11.88 11.93 7.85
N THR A 80 12.68 12.50 6.96
CA THR A 80 12.74 12.06 5.56
C THR A 80 13.36 10.68 5.45
N ILE A 81 12.75 9.80 4.69
CA ILE A 81 13.31 8.50 4.30
C ILE A 81 13.20 8.32 2.78
N ALA A 82 14.07 7.47 2.23
CA ALA A 82 13.95 6.98 0.87
C ALA A 82 13.56 5.51 0.92
N ILE A 83 12.44 5.18 0.30
CA ILE A 83 12.00 3.80 0.12
C ILE A 83 12.60 3.34 -1.21
N SER A 84 13.48 2.34 -1.18
CA SER A 84 14.16 1.85 -2.41
C SER A 84 13.14 1.52 -3.52
N GLY A 85 13.52 1.80 -4.78
CA GLY A 85 12.62 1.93 -5.92
C GLY A 85 13.19 1.42 -7.25
N VAL A 86 12.36 0.92 -8.17
CA VAL A 86 12.78 0.63 -9.56
C VAL A 86 13.30 1.90 -10.26
N ASN A 87 12.73 3.07 -9.92
CA ASN A 87 13.04 4.36 -10.54
C ASN A 87 13.64 5.37 -9.53
N GLY A 88 14.72 5.01 -8.82
CA GLY A 88 15.45 5.97 -7.96
C GLY A 88 14.88 6.17 -6.55
N GLY A 89 13.95 5.32 -6.12
CA GLY A 89 13.36 5.34 -4.79
C GLY A 89 12.20 6.33 -4.62
N LEU A 90 11.25 6.00 -3.76
CA LEU A 90 10.16 6.88 -3.37
C LEU A 90 10.60 7.71 -2.17
N ARG A 91 10.55 9.04 -2.31
CA ARG A 91 10.73 9.95 -1.17
C ARG A 91 9.52 9.83 -0.25
N SER A 92 9.77 9.76 1.06
CA SER A 92 8.71 9.64 2.05
C SER A 92 9.07 10.42 3.32
N VAL A 93 8.07 10.87 4.06
CA VAL A 93 8.22 11.38 5.43
C VAL A 93 7.69 10.32 6.38
N ALA A 94 8.56 9.78 7.22
CA ALA A 94 8.20 8.91 8.32
C ALA A 94 7.82 9.76 9.54
N ILE A 95 6.73 9.37 10.20
CA ILE A 95 6.25 9.96 11.45
C ILE A 95 6.23 8.84 12.50
N VAL A 96 7.11 8.94 13.48
CA VAL A 96 7.29 7.91 14.52
C VAL A 96 6.79 8.45 15.85
N PHE A 97 5.87 7.72 16.47
CA PHE A 97 5.31 8.06 17.79
C PHE A 97 5.95 7.13 18.82
N LEU A 98 6.84 7.67 19.63
CA LEU A 98 7.55 6.93 20.67
C LEU A 98 6.79 7.03 21.99
N TYR A 99 6.17 5.94 22.42
CA TYR A 99 5.65 5.79 23.78
C TYR A 99 6.61 4.98 24.64
N GLU A 100 6.37 4.91 25.95
CA GLU A 100 7.21 4.15 26.87
C GLU A 100 7.27 2.65 26.57
N LYS A 101 6.16 2.06 26.10
CA LYS A 101 6.04 0.60 25.92
C LYS A 101 5.83 0.16 24.47
N ILE A 102 5.58 1.10 23.56
CA ILE A 102 5.26 0.79 22.16
C ILE A 102 5.67 1.94 21.22
N THR A 103 6.02 1.57 20.00
CA THR A 103 6.29 2.51 18.91
C THR A 103 5.22 2.35 17.84
N TYR A 104 4.57 3.47 17.49
CA TYR A 104 3.69 3.54 16.34
C TYR A 104 4.34 4.32 15.20
N SER A 105 3.90 4.07 13.97
CA SER A 105 4.47 4.69 12.78
C SER A 105 3.42 5.06 11.75
N ALA A 106 3.71 6.12 11.01
CA ALA A 106 2.99 6.51 9.81
C ALA A 106 3.97 7.00 8.73
N PHE A 107 3.57 6.92 7.46
CA PHE A 107 4.43 7.27 6.32
C PHE A 107 3.62 8.04 5.29
N LEU A 108 4.07 9.26 4.97
CA LEU A 108 3.58 10.06 3.85
C LEU A 108 4.49 9.82 2.64
N VAL A 109 3.97 9.16 1.61
CA VAL A 109 4.75 8.77 0.44
C VAL A 109 4.51 9.75 -0.70
N GLN A 110 5.60 10.26 -1.26
CA GLN A 110 5.57 11.26 -2.32
C GLN A 110 5.29 10.61 -3.68
N ASN A 111 4.54 11.31 -4.53
CA ASN A 111 4.46 11.01 -5.96
C ASN A 111 5.68 11.63 -6.68
N SER A 112 6.63 10.79 -7.09
CA SER A 112 7.87 11.21 -7.77
C SER A 112 7.68 11.49 -9.27
N ASN A 113 6.49 11.25 -9.85
CA ASN A 113 6.28 11.40 -11.30
C ASN A 113 6.23 12.85 -11.78
N GLN A 114 6.29 13.84 -10.89
CA GLN A 114 6.27 15.26 -11.30
C GLN A 114 7.63 15.75 -11.83
N ASP A 115 8.73 15.02 -11.58
CA ASP A 115 10.07 15.43 -12.01
C ASP A 115 10.45 14.86 -13.40
N ALA A 116 9.82 13.77 -13.86
CA ALA A 116 10.19 13.09 -15.11
C ALA A 116 9.60 13.72 -16.38
N SER A 117 8.52 14.50 -16.28
CA SER A 117 7.86 15.14 -17.43
C SER A 117 8.44 16.52 -17.81
N GLN A 118 9.57 16.95 -17.23
CA GLN A 118 10.25 18.20 -17.61
C GLN A 118 11.62 18.02 -18.30
N GLN A 119 12.03 16.78 -18.62
CA GLN A 119 13.31 16.51 -19.31
C GLN A 119 13.15 15.67 -20.59
N VAL A 120 12.12 15.94 -21.39
CA VAL A 120 12.12 15.48 -22.80
C VAL A 120 11.79 16.68 -23.68
N ASP A 121 12.75 17.02 -24.55
CA ASP A 121 12.71 18.07 -25.57
C ASP A 121 11.32 18.21 -26.24
N GLN A 122 10.71 19.39 -26.11
CA GLN A 122 9.72 19.85 -27.09
C GLN A 122 10.02 21.30 -27.50
N PRO A 123 10.07 21.58 -28.82
CA PRO A 123 10.38 22.90 -29.35
C PRO A 123 9.20 23.86 -29.15
N ALA A 124 9.57 25.12 -28.92
CA ALA A 124 8.70 26.23 -28.57
C ALA A 124 7.42 26.36 -29.44
N ARG A 125 6.26 26.28 -28.79
CA ARG A 125 5.05 26.98 -29.25
C ARG A 125 4.77 28.16 -28.33
N ARG A 126 5.01 29.36 -28.86
CA ARG A 126 4.57 30.63 -28.29
C ARG A 126 3.04 30.69 -28.29
N ILE A 127 2.41 31.08 -27.19
CA ILE A 127 1.30 32.05 -27.10
C ILE A 127 0.93 32.31 -25.62
N SER A 128 0.92 33.61 -25.28
CA SER A 128 0.15 34.34 -24.25
C SER A 128 0.44 34.21 -22.74
N THR A 129 1.23 35.18 -22.27
CA THR A 129 0.99 36.10 -21.15
C THR A 129 -0.09 35.76 -20.10
N ARG A 130 0.31 35.09 -19.01
CA ARG A 130 0.03 35.57 -17.64
C ARG A 130 1.28 35.40 -16.80
N LYS A 131 1.68 36.49 -16.15
CA LYS A 131 2.89 36.67 -15.35
C LYS A 131 2.76 35.87 -14.05
N ALA A 132 2.93 34.55 -14.11
CA ALA A 132 3.18 33.73 -12.93
C ALA A 132 4.64 33.92 -12.53
N SER A 133 4.87 34.44 -11.34
CA SER A 133 6.19 34.64 -10.78
C SER A 133 7.00 33.33 -10.78
N ASN A 134 8.15 33.35 -11.45
CA ASN A 134 9.22 32.34 -11.34
C ASN A 134 9.80 32.30 -9.91
N ARG A 135 9.03 31.77 -8.96
CA ARG A 135 9.55 31.08 -7.79
C ARG A 135 9.25 29.61 -8.03
N GLY A 136 10.23 28.87 -8.53
CA GLY A 136 10.15 27.42 -8.66
C GLY A 136 10.09 26.77 -7.29
N GLU A 137 8.94 26.86 -6.62
CA GLU A 137 8.62 26.02 -5.47
C GLU A 137 8.19 24.68 -6.03
N GLN A 138 9.13 23.73 -6.09
CA GLN A 138 8.85 22.34 -6.42
C GLN A 138 7.79 21.84 -5.43
N SER A 139 6.54 21.73 -5.90
CA SER A 139 5.43 21.27 -5.08
C SER A 139 5.55 19.77 -4.92
N ASN A 140 5.89 19.31 -3.71
CA ASN A 140 5.96 17.89 -3.41
C ASN A 140 4.55 17.40 -3.05
N SER A 141 3.97 16.53 -3.88
CA SER A 141 2.67 15.90 -3.63
C SER A 141 2.83 14.58 -2.86
N TYR A 142 2.13 14.45 -1.73
CA TYR A 142 2.11 13.23 -0.90
C TYR A 142 0.72 12.59 -0.89
N PRO A 143 0.31 11.86 -1.95
CA PRO A 143 -1.06 11.36 -2.07
C PRO A 143 -1.36 10.15 -1.17
N LEU A 144 -0.34 9.43 -0.69
CA LEU A 144 -0.51 8.19 0.06
C LEU A 144 -0.03 8.34 1.50
N LEU A 145 -0.90 8.00 2.45
CA LEU A 145 -0.59 7.91 3.88
C LEU A 145 -0.80 6.47 4.39
N LEU A 146 0.27 5.86 4.89
CA LEU A 146 0.24 4.58 5.59
C LEU A 146 0.21 4.84 7.09
N THR A 147 -0.70 4.22 7.84
CA THR A 147 -0.75 4.36 9.31
C THR A 147 -0.77 3.02 10.02
N ARG A 148 0.03 2.92 11.08
CA ARG A 148 -0.01 1.86 12.08
C ARG A 148 -0.24 2.52 13.44
N LEU A 149 -1.47 2.97 13.67
CA LEU A 149 -1.88 3.75 14.83
C LEU A 149 -3.17 3.15 15.42
N PRO A 150 -3.38 3.20 16.76
CA PRO A 150 -4.69 2.97 17.35
C PRO A 150 -5.71 3.99 16.81
N ALA A 151 -6.99 3.60 16.70
CA ALA A 151 -8.03 4.37 16.01
C ALA A 151 -8.11 5.84 16.45
N SER A 152 -7.98 6.08 17.74
CA SER A 152 -8.08 7.41 18.32
C SER A 152 -6.82 8.28 18.13
N LEU A 153 -5.62 7.70 18.21
CA LEU A 153 -4.39 8.39 17.82
C LEU A 153 -4.39 8.70 16.32
N GLN A 154 -4.92 7.79 15.51
CA GLN A 154 -5.08 7.98 14.08
C GLN A 154 -6.02 9.15 13.75
N SER A 155 -7.21 9.20 14.35
CA SER A 155 -8.15 10.32 14.19
C SER A 155 -7.47 11.65 14.52
N ARG A 156 -6.79 11.72 15.66
CA ARG A 156 -6.12 12.96 16.09
C ARG A 156 -4.97 13.36 15.18
N PHE A 157 -4.20 12.40 14.70
CA PHE A 157 -3.13 12.64 13.74
C PHE A 157 -3.67 13.11 12.39
N ILE A 158 -4.76 12.53 11.91
CA ILE A 158 -5.42 12.95 10.67
C ILE A 158 -5.95 14.39 10.78
N GLU A 159 -6.62 14.73 11.89
CA GLU A 159 -7.06 16.11 12.17
C GLU A 159 -5.89 17.08 12.14
N TYR A 160 -4.79 16.74 12.82
CA TYR A 160 -3.58 17.57 12.82
C TYR A 160 -3.05 17.81 11.40
N LEU A 161 -3.00 16.78 10.55
CA LEU A 161 -2.56 16.93 9.17
C LEU A 161 -3.52 17.82 8.36
N ALA A 162 -4.83 17.65 8.53
CA ALA A 162 -5.83 18.46 7.85
C ALA A 162 -5.73 19.95 8.24
N GLU A 163 -5.61 20.25 9.53
CA GLU A 163 -5.51 21.62 10.05
C GLU A 163 -4.22 22.34 9.66
N ASN A 164 -3.10 21.61 9.56
CA ASN A 164 -1.78 22.22 9.34
C ASN A 164 -1.39 22.29 7.86
N PHE A 165 -2.02 21.49 7.00
CA PHE A 165 -1.63 21.38 5.60
C PHE A 165 -2.77 21.51 4.59
N ASP A 166 -3.97 21.91 5.04
CA ASP A 166 -5.16 22.10 4.19
C ASP A 166 -5.42 20.88 3.28
N CYS A 167 -5.38 19.70 3.89
CA CYS A 167 -5.59 18.44 3.19
C CYS A 167 -6.78 17.66 3.75
N HIS A 168 -7.40 16.88 2.89
CA HIS A 168 -8.40 15.89 3.24
C HIS A 168 -7.77 14.50 3.20
N ILE A 169 -8.01 13.72 4.26
CA ILE A 169 -7.52 12.34 4.37
C ILE A 169 -8.72 11.41 4.44
N SER A 170 -8.76 10.43 3.54
CA SER A 170 -9.83 9.42 3.48
C SER A 170 -9.24 8.02 3.32
N SER A 171 -9.98 6.99 3.72
CA SER A 171 -9.53 5.60 3.55
C SER A 171 -9.32 5.27 2.07
N LEU A 172 -8.16 4.73 1.70
CA LEU A 172 -7.90 4.28 0.34
C LEU A 172 -8.63 2.97 0.10
N ARG A 173 -9.59 2.95 -0.83
CA ARG A 173 -10.26 1.72 -1.26
C ARG A 173 -9.38 1.00 -2.28
N ILE A 174 -9.21 -0.31 -2.13
CA ILE A 174 -8.42 -1.13 -3.05
C ILE A 174 -9.37 -1.88 -3.98
N PRO A 175 -9.40 -1.56 -5.29
CA PRO A 175 -10.18 -2.31 -6.25
C PRO A 175 -9.67 -3.75 -6.41
N ASP A 176 -10.57 -4.70 -6.66
CA ASP A 176 -10.22 -6.09 -6.97
C ASP A 176 -9.20 -6.20 -8.10
N ARG A 177 -9.39 -5.38 -9.13
CA ARG A 177 -8.50 -5.32 -10.28
C ARG A 177 -7.08 -4.93 -9.87
N PHE A 178 -6.94 -3.99 -8.95
CA PHE A 178 -5.63 -3.59 -8.42
C PHE A 178 -4.92 -4.77 -7.73
N ILE A 179 -5.67 -5.58 -6.96
CA ILE A 179 -5.11 -6.76 -6.30
C ILE A 179 -4.66 -7.79 -7.33
N MET A 180 -5.48 -8.04 -8.37
CA MET A 180 -5.12 -8.97 -9.43
C MET A 180 -3.90 -8.47 -10.24
N ASP A 181 -3.87 -7.19 -10.64
CA ASP A 181 -2.73 -6.59 -11.34
C ASP A 181 -1.45 -6.63 -10.49
N SER A 182 -1.58 -6.47 -9.17
CA SER A 182 -0.46 -6.61 -8.23
C SER A 182 0.06 -8.06 -8.16
N ILE A 183 -0.85 -9.04 -8.20
CA ILE A 183 -0.47 -10.46 -8.28
C ILE A 183 0.25 -10.71 -9.60
N GLU A 184 -0.33 -10.30 -10.73
CA GLU A 184 0.23 -10.46 -12.07
C GLU A 184 1.65 -9.91 -12.15
N SER A 185 1.85 -8.65 -11.75
CA SER A 185 3.17 -8.02 -11.73
C SER A 185 4.15 -8.75 -10.81
N HIS A 186 3.69 -9.39 -9.74
CA HIS A 186 4.55 -10.16 -8.85
C HIS A 186 4.94 -11.51 -9.45
N VAL A 187 4.02 -12.20 -10.12
CA VAL A 187 4.28 -13.54 -10.67
C VAL A 187 4.90 -13.53 -12.06
N ASP A 188 4.86 -12.39 -12.76
CA ASP A 188 5.45 -12.20 -14.08
C ASP A 188 6.93 -12.60 -14.14
N ILE A 189 7.68 -12.30 -13.08
CA ILE A 189 9.11 -12.63 -12.95
C ILE A 189 9.40 -14.14 -12.92
N PHE A 190 8.39 -14.96 -12.63
CA PHE A 190 8.48 -16.42 -12.59
C PHE A 190 8.08 -17.07 -13.91
N THR A 191 7.85 -16.27 -14.96
CA THR A 191 7.56 -16.78 -16.30
C THR A 191 8.77 -17.56 -16.80
N PRO A 192 8.63 -18.87 -17.11
CA PRO A 192 9.74 -19.66 -17.62
C PRO A 192 10.29 -19.07 -18.92
N THR A 193 11.61 -18.94 -18.99
CA THR A 193 12.31 -18.50 -20.19
C THR A 193 12.90 -19.70 -20.93
N ASP A 194 13.42 -19.48 -22.15
CA ASP A 194 14.13 -20.53 -22.89
C ASP A 194 15.44 -20.97 -22.20
N LYS A 195 15.86 -20.25 -21.15
CA LYS A 195 17.08 -20.51 -20.38
C LYS A 195 16.74 -20.82 -18.92
N PRO A 196 16.60 -22.10 -18.55
CA PRO A 196 16.16 -22.48 -17.21
C PRO A 196 17.14 -22.04 -16.10
N ASP A 197 18.42 -21.83 -16.42
CA ASP A 197 19.44 -21.38 -15.46
C ASP A 197 19.25 -19.91 -15.02
N GLU A 198 18.51 -19.11 -15.81
CA GLU A 198 18.19 -17.70 -15.52
C GLU A 198 16.80 -17.55 -14.85
N ASP A 199 16.01 -18.62 -14.76
CA ASP A 199 14.64 -18.58 -14.25
C ASP A 199 14.60 -18.35 -12.73
N VAL A 200 13.87 -17.31 -12.31
CA VAL A 200 13.67 -17.01 -10.90
C VAL A 200 12.63 -17.95 -10.30
N GLN A 201 12.96 -18.58 -9.17
CA GLN A 201 12.03 -19.46 -8.45
C GLN A 201 11.26 -18.71 -7.35
N PRO A 202 9.93 -18.92 -7.21
CA PRO A 202 9.17 -18.26 -6.17
C PRO A 202 9.58 -18.74 -4.77
N ALA A 203 9.84 -17.80 -3.86
CA ALA A 203 10.27 -18.13 -2.50
C ALA A 203 9.11 -18.64 -1.60
N ARG A 204 7.88 -18.22 -1.89
CA ARG A 204 6.69 -18.55 -1.07
C ARG A 204 5.48 -18.88 -1.94
N ASN A 205 4.50 -19.56 -1.32
CA ASN A 205 3.19 -19.80 -1.92
C ASN A 205 2.41 -18.49 -2.08
N LEU A 206 1.57 -18.43 -3.09
CA LEU A 206 0.60 -17.36 -3.31
C LEU A 206 -0.73 -17.76 -2.68
N GLN A 207 -1.36 -16.87 -1.93
CA GLN A 207 -2.69 -17.05 -1.36
C GLN A 207 -3.62 -15.95 -1.84
N ILE A 208 -4.81 -16.33 -2.30
CA ILE A 208 -5.85 -15.43 -2.79
C ILE A 208 -7.14 -15.71 -2.02
N TRP A 209 -7.79 -14.65 -1.55
CA TRP A 209 -9.12 -14.74 -0.94
C TRP A 209 -10.16 -14.19 -1.91
N LEU A 210 -11.12 -15.04 -2.24
CA LEU A 210 -12.28 -14.71 -3.06
C LEU A 210 -13.51 -14.61 -2.17
N GLU A 211 -14.34 -13.60 -2.40
CA GLU A 211 -15.62 -13.43 -1.74
C GLU A 211 -16.72 -13.55 -2.79
N PRO A 212 -17.75 -14.39 -2.57
CA PRO A 212 -18.82 -14.49 -3.54
C PRO A 212 -19.58 -13.16 -3.62
N PRO A 213 -20.10 -12.78 -4.80
CA PRO A 213 -20.75 -11.50 -5.00
C PRO A 213 -21.97 -11.39 -4.07
N PHE A 214 -22.19 -10.19 -3.52
CA PHE A 214 -23.41 -9.95 -2.74
C PHE A 214 -24.61 -10.05 -3.68
N LEU A 215 -25.48 -11.03 -3.43
CA LEU A 215 -26.76 -11.14 -4.13
C LEU A 215 -27.71 -10.06 -3.60
N SER A 216 -27.51 -8.80 -3.99
CA SER A 216 -28.56 -7.78 -3.83
C SER A 216 -29.65 -8.11 -4.84
N LYS A 217 -30.77 -8.64 -4.38
CA LYS A 217 -31.96 -8.82 -5.22
C LYS A 217 -32.34 -7.47 -5.83
N SER A 218 -32.20 -7.33 -7.14
CA SER A 218 -32.78 -6.23 -7.90
C SER A 218 -34.23 -6.58 -8.26
N GLY A 219 -35.18 -5.77 -7.78
CA GLY A 219 -36.52 -5.58 -8.37
C GLY A 219 -37.57 -6.63 -8.03
N ASP A 220 -38.35 -6.42 -6.97
CA ASP A 220 -39.68 -5.81 -7.12
C ASP A 220 -40.32 -5.54 -5.75
N ASP A 221 -41.23 -4.59 -5.79
CA ASP A 221 -41.94 -3.91 -4.72
C ASP A 221 -42.58 -4.83 -3.65
N VAL A 222 -42.96 -4.20 -2.53
CA VAL A 222 -43.60 -4.74 -1.30
C VAL A 222 -42.60 -5.06 -0.17
N GLY A 223 -42.51 -4.09 0.73
CA GLY A 223 -41.64 -4.10 1.89
C GLY A 223 -41.78 -5.32 2.78
N PHE A 224 -40.65 -5.99 3.01
CA PHE A 224 -40.30 -6.59 4.28
C PHE A 224 -38.77 -6.61 4.36
N ASN A 225 -38.22 -6.09 5.47
CA ASN A 225 -36.82 -6.23 5.86
C ASN A 225 -36.40 -7.71 5.82
N LYS A 226 -35.89 -8.17 4.67
CA LYS A 226 -35.17 -9.42 4.53
C LYS A 226 -33.82 -9.11 3.94
N GLN A 227 -32.92 -8.62 4.81
CA GLN A 227 -31.49 -8.88 4.67
C GLN A 227 -31.35 -10.35 4.23
N GLY A 228 -30.78 -10.59 3.06
CA GLY A 228 -30.59 -11.93 2.49
C GLY A 228 -29.74 -12.78 3.42
N LYS A 229 -30.40 -13.45 4.36
CA LYS A 229 -29.83 -14.21 5.47
C LYS A 229 -29.34 -15.61 5.04
N LEU A 230 -28.73 -15.74 3.86
CA LEU A 230 -28.30 -17.05 3.31
C LEU A 230 -26.99 -16.99 2.51
N GLN A 231 -26.06 -16.08 2.80
CA GLN A 231 -24.68 -16.25 2.37
C GLN A 231 -23.88 -16.83 3.53
N THR A 232 -23.94 -18.17 3.70
CA THR A 232 -23.16 -18.89 4.71
C THR A 232 -21.67 -18.87 4.39
N LEU A 233 -21.32 -18.88 3.10
CA LEU A 233 -19.95 -18.81 2.62
C LEU A 233 -19.52 -17.34 2.49
N LYS A 234 -18.63 -16.90 3.39
CA LYS A 234 -18.09 -15.54 3.36
C LYS A 234 -16.87 -15.39 2.46
N THR A 235 -16.00 -16.40 2.43
CA THR A 235 -14.68 -16.30 1.81
C THR A 235 -14.21 -17.68 1.35
N ILE A 236 -13.55 -17.76 0.20
CA ILE A 236 -12.84 -18.92 -0.31
C ILE A 236 -11.36 -18.54 -0.36
N GLN A 237 -10.53 -19.23 0.41
CA GLN A 237 -9.08 -19.06 0.35
C GLN A 237 -8.48 -20.10 -0.59
N MET A 238 -7.82 -19.66 -1.64
CA MET A 238 -7.08 -20.49 -2.58
C MET A 238 -5.58 -20.32 -2.32
N THR A 239 -4.85 -21.43 -2.29
CA THR A 239 -3.39 -21.44 -2.08
C THR A 239 -2.73 -22.11 -3.28
N PHE A 240 -1.82 -21.39 -3.92
CA PHE A 240 -1.01 -21.86 -5.04
C PHE A 240 0.39 -22.17 -4.52
N SER A 241 0.85 -23.40 -4.75
CA SER A 241 2.20 -23.79 -4.38
C SER A 241 3.21 -22.98 -5.20
N ARG A 242 4.34 -22.62 -4.59
CA ARG A 242 5.45 -21.97 -5.32
C ARG A 242 5.89 -22.75 -6.58
N ALA A 243 5.79 -24.08 -6.56
CA ALA A 243 6.19 -24.92 -7.68
C ALA A 243 5.23 -24.82 -8.88
N ASP A 244 3.98 -24.43 -8.65
CA ASP A 244 2.94 -24.38 -9.67
C ASP A 244 2.87 -23.02 -10.38
N LEU A 245 3.39 -21.95 -9.76
CA LEU A 245 3.30 -20.59 -10.29
C LEU A 245 3.95 -20.43 -11.68
N PRO A 246 5.17 -20.95 -11.95
CA PRO A 246 5.74 -20.87 -13.29
C PRO A 246 4.90 -21.59 -14.34
N GLY A 247 4.34 -22.75 -13.99
CA GLY A 247 3.45 -23.51 -14.87
C GLY A 247 2.14 -22.78 -15.19
N MET A 248 1.57 -22.09 -14.20
CA MET A 248 0.40 -21.23 -14.42
C MET A 248 0.72 -20.06 -15.35
N MET A 249 1.87 -19.41 -15.19
CA MET A 249 2.31 -18.33 -16.07
C MET A 249 2.52 -18.82 -17.51
N TYR A 250 3.21 -19.95 -17.67
CA TYR A 250 3.40 -20.58 -18.98
C TYR A 250 2.06 -20.84 -19.67
N LYS A 251 1.11 -21.48 -18.95
CA LYS A 251 -0.21 -21.79 -19.51
C LYS A 251 -1.02 -20.54 -19.84
N GLY A 252 -0.94 -19.52 -18.98
CA GLY A 252 -1.58 -18.23 -19.18
C GLY A 252 -1.11 -17.51 -20.44
N ASN A 253 0.20 -17.51 -20.68
CA ASN A 253 0.79 -16.93 -21.88
C ASN A 253 0.38 -17.70 -23.14
N GLU A 254 0.35 -19.04 -23.08
CA GLU A 254 -0.15 -19.88 -24.16
C GLU A 254 -1.62 -19.53 -24.52
N LEU A 255 -2.48 -19.33 -23.50
CA LEU A 255 -3.87 -18.92 -23.70
C LEU A 255 -3.99 -17.54 -24.33
N LYS A 256 -3.19 -16.58 -23.84
CA LYS A 256 -3.17 -15.21 -24.36
C LYS A 256 -2.73 -15.15 -25.82
N ASN A 257 -1.77 -15.99 -26.22
CA ASN A 257 -1.32 -16.09 -27.61
C ASN A 257 -2.34 -16.77 -28.53
N LYS A 258 -3.16 -17.69 -28.01
CA LYS A 258 -4.17 -18.43 -28.78
C LYS A 258 -5.49 -17.68 -28.95
N GLN A 259 -5.84 -16.80 -28.00
CA GLN A 259 -7.13 -16.11 -27.99
C GLN A 259 -6.95 -14.61 -28.30
N ALA A 260 -7.27 -14.22 -29.53
CA ALA A 260 -7.20 -12.83 -30.00
C ALA A 260 -8.52 -12.06 -29.74
N GLY A 261 -8.96 -11.97 -28.48
CA GLY A 261 -10.16 -11.23 -28.08
C GLY A 261 -9.86 -10.07 -27.12
N GLU A 262 -10.60 -8.97 -27.22
CA GLU A 262 -10.42 -7.78 -26.34
C GLU A 262 -10.59 -8.10 -24.85
N GLU A 263 -11.52 -8.98 -24.47
CA GLU A 263 -11.73 -9.37 -23.07
C GLU A 263 -10.53 -10.17 -22.49
N VAL A 264 -9.82 -10.91 -23.34
CA VAL A 264 -8.61 -11.65 -22.96
C VAL A 264 -7.40 -10.72 -22.94
N ALA A 265 -7.36 -9.70 -23.81
CA ALA A 265 -6.27 -8.75 -23.89
C ALA A 265 -6.06 -7.96 -22.60
N ASN A 266 -7.15 -7.61 -21.90
CA ASN A 266 -7.11 -6.85 -20.66
C ASN A 266 -6.70 -7.69 -19.44
N ARG A 267 -6.62 -9.02 -19.55
CA ARG A 267 -6.28 -9.91 -18.44
C ARG A 267 -4.81 -10.32 -18.50
N GLY A 268 -4.22 -10.52 -17.34
CA GLY A 268 -2.86 -11.01 -17.26
C GLY A 268 -2.79 -12.54 -17.44
N PRO A 269 -1.60 -13.09 -17.73
CA PRO A 269 -1.42 -14.52 -17.94
C PRO A 269 -1.88 -15.37 -16.73
N PHE A 270 -1.52 -14.96 -15.51
CA PHE A 270 -1.88 -15.73 -14.31
C PHE A 270 -3.39 -15.82 -14.13
N GLU A 271 -4.10 -14.70 -14.27
CA GLU A 271 -5.54 -14.56 -14.10
C GLU A 271 -6.29 -15.44 -15.09
N LEU A 272 -5.81 -15.54 -16.34
CA LEU A 272 -6.37 -16.41 -17.37
C LEU A 272 -6.22 -17.89 -16.99
N ALA A 273 -5.00 -18.31 -16.65
CA ALA A 273 -4.73 -19.69 -16.24
C ALA A 273 -5.51 -20.06 -14.97
N PHE A 274 -5.53 -19.16 -13.99
CA PHE A 274 -6.27 -19.31 -12.74
C PHE A 274 -7.77 -19.47 -13.00
N SER A 275 -8.36 -18.59 -13.81
CA SER A 275 -9.79 -18.62 -14.10
C SER A 275 -10.19 -19.89 -14.84
N LEU A 276 -9.37 -20.32 -15.80
CA LEU A 276 -9.60 -21.56 -16.54
C LEU A 276 -9.52 -22.77 -15.61
N TYR A 277 -8.47 -22.85 -14.77
CA TYR A 277 -8.28 -23.92 -13.81
C TYR A 277 -9.43 -23.99 -12.81
N ALA A 278 -9.81 -22.85 -12.23
CA ALA A 278 -10.88 -22.77 -11.25
C ALA A 278 -12.24 -23.15 -11.85
N TYR A 279 -12.50 -22.76 -13.09
CA TYR A 279 -13.73 -23.14 -13.78
C TYR A 279 -13.79 -24.66 -14.02
N HIS A 280 -12.74 -25.25 -14.59
CA HIS A 280 -12.76 -26.67 -14.98
C HIS A 280 -12.66 -27.64 -13.80
N HIS A 281 -11.90 -27.30 -12.75
CA HIS A 281 -11.67 -28.23 -11.64
C HIS A 281 -12.56 -27.96 -10.43
N MET A 282 -13.06 -26.73 -10.27
CA MET A 282 -13.84 -26.34 -9.08
C MET A 282 -15.23 -25.80 -9.43
N GLY A 283 -15.54 -25.56 -10.71
CA GLY A 283 -16.80 -24.93 -11.11
C GLY A 283 -16.91 -23.47 -10.66
N ILE A 284 -15.79 -22.81 -10.39
CA ILE A 284 -15.76 -21.42 -9.89
C ILE A 284 -15.46 -20.45 -11.04
N LEU A 285 -16.37 -19.50 -11.27
CA LEU A 285 -16.16 -18.37 -12.17
C LEU A 285 -15.47 -17.23 -11.41
N VAL A 286 -14.13 -17.20 -11.45
CA VAL A 286 -13.30 -16.21 -10.74
C VAL A 286 -13.71 -14.77 -11.07
N GLU A 287 -14.04 -14.49 -12.32
CA GLU A 287 -14.49 -13.18 -12.81
C GLU A 287 -15.80 -12.67 -12.18
N LYS A 288 -16.60 -13.58 -11.60
CA LYS A 288 -17.84 -13.23 -10.88
C LYS A 288 -17.62 -13.12 -9.37
N MET A 289 -16.42 -13.42 -8.89
CA MET A 289 -16.04 -13.35 -7.48
C MET A 289 -15.30 -12.05 -7.20
N ARG A 290 -15.43 -11.55 -5.96
CA ARG A 290 -14.67 -10.39 -5.49
C ARG A 290 -13.30 -10.83 -4.99
N VAL A 291 -12.21 -10.24 -5.48
CA VAL A 291 -10.86 -10.52 -4.97
C VAL A 291 -10.61 -9.60 -3.77
N SER A 292 -10.69 -10.13 -2.54
CA SER A 292 -10.65 -9.28 -1.34
C SER A 292 -9.26 -9.14 -0.71
N LYS A 293 -8.38 -10.12 -0.93
CA LYS A 293 -7.03 -10.13 -0.37
C LYS A 293 -6.10 -11.02 -1.19
N ALA A 294 -4.84 -10.64 -1.25
CA ALA A 294 -3.73 -11.46 -1.73
C ALA A 294 -2.59 -11.44 -0.70
N ALA A 295 -1.92 -12.58 -0.56
CA ALA A 295 -0.67 -12.70 0.20
C ALA A 295 0.33 -13.49 -0.63
N CYS A 296 1.46 -12.88 -0.94
CA CYS A 296 2.56 -13.50 -1.66
C CYS A 296 3.84 -13.47 -0.82
N GLY A 297 4.97 -13.86 -1.45
CA GLY A 297 6.28 -13.75 -0.83
C GLY A 297 6.62 -12.34 -0.38
N GLU A 298 6.04 -11.34 -1.07
CA GLU A 298 6.52 -9.97 -0.99
C GLU A 298 5.60 -8.99 -0.26
N PHE A 299 4.30 -9.19 -0.39
CA PHE A 299 3.34 -8.32 0.25
C PHE A 299 2.08 -9.10 0.61
N VAL A 300 1.34 -8.50 1.54
CA VAL A 300 -0.06 -8.82 1.76
C VAL A 300 -0.84 -7.56 1.47
N ILE A 301 -1.81 -7.63 0.58
CA ILE A 301 -2.69 -6.51 0.26
C ILE A 301 -4.13 -6.98 0.30
N GLY A 302 -5.04 -6.14 0.77
CA GLY A 302 -6.44 -6.47 0.74
C GLY A 302 -7.31 -5.39 1.34
N THR A 303 -8.59 -5.69 1.36
CA THR A 303 -9.64 -4.80 1.82
C THR A 303 -10.20 -5.32 3.13
N ALA A 304 -10.27 -4.45 4.14
CA ALA A 304 -10.90 -4.76 5.42
C ALA A 304 -12.44 -4.79 5.29
N ALA A 305 -13.13 -5.26 6.33
CA ALA A 305 -14.59 -5.43 6.32
C ALA A 305 -15.36 -4.12 6.11
N ASP A 306 -14.77 -2.98 6.49
CA ASP A 306 -15.32 -1.63 6.29
C ASP A 306 -15.00 -1.03 4.91
N GLY A 307 -14.35 -1.80 4.03
CA GLY A 307 -13.92 -1.35 2.70
C GLY A 307 -12.59 -0.60 2.70
N SER A 308 -11.93 -0.42 3.84
CA SER A 308 -10.63 0.27 3.92
C SER A 308 -9.49 -0.61 3.44
N GLY A 309 -8.52 -0.02 2.74
CA GLY A 309 -7.34 -0.72 2.25
C GLY A 309 -6.33 -1.00 3.35
N ARG A 310 -5.73 -2.20 3.30
CA ARG A 310 -4.62 -2.61 4.16
C ARG A 310 -3.50 -3.21 3.34
N CYS A 311 -2.26 -2.91 3.74
CA CYS A 311 -1.09 -3.58 3.20
C CYS A 311 -0.12 -4.00 4.29
N LYS A 312 0.71 -4.99 3.99
CA LYS A 312 1.89 -5.39 4.74
C LYS A 312 2.99 -5.64 3.73
N ILE A 313 4.10 -4.93 3.85
CA ILE A 313 5.27 -5.17 3.02
C ILE A 313 6.18 -6.09 3.82
N LEU A 314 6.65 -7.18 3.22
CA LEU A 314 7.56 -8.10 3.89
C LEU A 314 9.01 -7.69 3.56
N THR A 315 9.96 -8.07 4.38
CA THR A 315 11.38 -8.06 3.94
C THR A 315 11.69 -9.40 3.28
N GLY A 316 12.42 -9.38 2.17
CA GLY A 316 13.00 -10.59 1.59
C GLY A 316 13.92 -11.31 2.59
N PRO A 317 14.25 -12.59 2.37
CA PRO A 317 15.19 -13.31 3.23
C PRO A 317 16.50 -12.53 3.36
N ILE A 318 16.90 -12.23 4.60
CA ILE A 318 18.22 -11.69 4.91
C ILE A 318 19.21 -12.82 4.60
N GLU A 319 20.01 -12.67 3.54
CA GLU A 319 21.18 -13.54 3.36
C GLU A 319 22.12 -13.33 4.55
N ASN A 320 22.61 -14.44 5.10
CA ASN A 320 23.54 -14.46 6.21
C ASN A 320 24.72 -13.50 5.93
N PRO A 321 25.11 -12.63 6.89
CA PRO A 321 26.25 -11.72 6.74
C PRO A 321 27.63 -12.44 6.70
N ALA A 322 27.65 -13.76 6.52
CA ALA A 322 28.85 -14.58 6.41
C ALA A 322 29.27 -14.86 4.95
N ALA A 323 28.46 -14.47 3.96
CA ALA A 323 28.89 -14.44 2.57
C ALA A 323 29.48 -13.05 2.28
N GLY A 324 30.79 -12.98 2.05
CA GLY A 324 31.53 -11.73 1.82
C GLY A 324 30.97 -10.89 0.67
N ASP A 325 31.43 -9.63 0.61
CA ASP A 325 31.05 -8.55 -0.33
C ASP A 325 30.83 -9.00 -1.79
N GLN A 326 29.68 -9.64 -2.03
CA GLN A 326 29.08 -9.76 -3.35
C GLN A 326 27.91 -8.77 -3.37
N PRO A 327 27.84 -7.88 -4.38
CA PRO A 327 26.68 -7.05 -4.55
C PRO A 327 25.47 -7.99 -4.68
N ALA A 328 24.47 -7.75 -3.83
CA ALA A 328 23.23 -8.52 -3.85
C ALA A 328 22.74 -8.69 -5.30
N PRO A 329 22.34 -9.90 -5.72
CA PRO A 329 21.85 -10.12 -7.08
C PRO A 329 20.72 -9.12 -7.37
N GLU A 330 20.75 -8.54 -8.57
CA GLU A 330 19.88 -7.43 -8.97
C GLU A 330 18.38 -7.72 -8.88
N GLY A 331 17.98 -8.96 -8.59
CA GLY A 331 16.61 -9.38 -8.27
C GLY A 331 16.04 -8.84 -6.95
N ARG A 332 16.82 -8.16 -6.09
CA ARG A 332 16.31 -7.59 -4.82
C ARG A 332 15.54 -6.26 -4.95
N LYS A 333 15.29 -5.77 -6.17
CA LYS A 333 14.79 -4.40 -6.44
C LYS A 333 13.25 -4.22 -6.46
N HIS A 334 12.45 -5.27 -6.26
CA HIS A 334 11.07 -5.29 -6.80
C HIS A 334 9.89 -4.86 -5.89
N TRP A 335 10.09 -4.84 -4.57
CA TRP A 335 9.07 -4.44 -3.56
C TRP A 335 8.55 -3.02 -3.71
N SER A 336 9.30 -2.20 -4.42
CA SER A 336 8.92 -0.83 -4.71
C SER A 336 7.76 -0.69 -5.67
N GLY A 337 7.49 -1.73 -6.47
CA GLY A 337 6.37 -1.76 -7.41
C GLY A 337 5.05 -1.58 -6.69
N ILE A 338 4.81 -2.30 -5.57
CA ILE A 338 3.52 -2.23 -4.88
C ILE A 338 3.28 -0.88 -4.20
N ILE A 339 4.29 -0.27 -3.57
CA ILE A 339 4.13 1.05 -2.95
C ILE A 339 3.94 2.11 -4.03
N SER A 340 4.67 2.02 -5.14
CA SER A 340 4.49 2.91 -6.29
C SER A 340 3.07 2.78 -6.87
N ALA A 341 2.59 1.54 -7.07
CA ALA A 341 1.23 1.27 -7.53
C ALA A 341 0.18 1.84 -6.57
N LEU A 342 0.39 1.74 -5.25
CA LEU A 342 -0.48 2.35 -4.25
C LEU A 342 -0.46 3.89 -4.31
N VAL A 343 0.70 4.50 -4.56
CA VAL A 343 0.81 5.95 -4.78
C VAL A 343 0.00 6.37 -6.01
N HIS A 344 0.10 5.61 -7.10
CA HIS A 344 -0.69 5.84 -8.31
C HIS A 344 -2.19 5.68 -8.05
N LEU A 345 -2.61 4.65 -7.31
CA LEU A 345 -4.01 4.44 -6.93
C LEU A 345 -4.55 5.57 -6.04
N ALA A 346 -3.69 6.20 -5.23
CA ALA A 346 -4.05 7.30 -4.35
C ALA A 346 -4.08 8.67 -5.04
N CYS A 347 -3.59 8.81 -6.27
CA CYS A 347 -3.71 10.06 -7.04
C CYS A 347 -5.16 10.33 -7.47
#